data_AF-A0A842TGA7-F1
#
_entry.id   AF-A0A842TGA7-F1
#
_cell.length_a   1.000
_cell.length_b   1.000
_cell.length_c   1.000
_cell.angle_alpha   90.00
_cell.angle_beta   90.00
_cell.angle_gamma   90.00
#
_symmetry.space_group_name_H-M   'P 1'
#
loop_
_entity.id
_entity.type
_entity.pdbx_description
1 polymer ?
#
loop_
_entity_poly.entity_id
_entity_poly.type
_entity_poly.pdbx_seq_one_letter_code
_entity_poly.pdbx_strand_id
1 'polypeptide(L)'
;MSKNIEWEKIKEDMKKAINLTIDQENYQVEIEILDKELIDKQLSGNLIQSEASLQQLLKGYVEDKTINPKITINQETNRILLDFDNQQDAQTIYNFFEKFFFGDILKTMIEALFGAFGGMYGSDG
;
A
#
# COMPACT_ATOMS: atom_id res chain seq x y z
N MET A 1 13.85 17.01 -18.80
CA MET A 1 14.64 16.44 -17.70
C MET A 1 13.73 15.51 -16.93
N SER A 2 13.89 14.20 -17.13
CA SER A 2 13.12 13.18 -16.41
C SER A 2 13.34 13.40 -14.92
N LYS A 3 12.28 13.75 -14.18
CA LYS A 3 12.34 13.84 -12.73
C LYS A 3 12.74 12.44 -12.24
N ASN A 4 14.00 12.27 -11.86
CA ASN A 4 14.44 11.05 -11.20
C ASN A 4 13.66 11.00 -9.89
N ILE A 5 12.70 10.09 -9.79
CA ILE A 5 11.98 9.86 -8.55
C ILE A 5 13.01 9.33 -7.55
N GLU A 6 13.23 10.08 -6.46
CA GLU A 6 14.14 9.68 -5.38
C GLU A 6 13.49 8.58 -4.54
N TRP A 7 13.47 7.36 -5.07
CA TRP A 7 12.78 6.21 -4.48
C TRP A 7 13.22 5.90 -3.04
N GLU A 8 14.52 6.02 -2.76
CA GLU A 8 15.05 5.78 -1.42
C GLU A 8 14.52 6.80 -0.41
N LYS A 9 14.38 8.08 -0.82
CA LYS A 9 13.78 9.12 0.01
C LYS A 9 12.30 8.86 0.26
N ILE A 10 11.56 8.42 -0.76
CA ILE A 10 10.15 8.04 -0.60
C ILE A 10 10.01 6.89 0.38
N LYS A 11 10.84 5.84 0.28
CA LYS A 11 10.81 4.71 1.23
C LYS A 11 11.12 5.16 2.66
N GLU A 12 12.11 6.04 2.85
CA GLU A 12 12.43 6.60 4.17
C GLU A 12 11.28 7.44 4.74
N ASP A 13 10.64 8.25 3.91
CA ASP A 13 9.49 9.06 4.28
C ASP A 13 8.29 8.16 4.65
N MET A 14 8.03 7.10 3.88
CA MET A 14 6.98 6.11 4.17
C MET A 14 7.23 5.38 5.50
N LYS A 15 8.49 5.02 5.81
CA LYS A 15 8.87 4.42 7.11
C LYS A 15 8.62 5.34 8.30
N LYS A 16 8.63 6.66 8.10
CA LYS A 16 8.33 7.64 9.15
C LYS A 16 6.83 7.93 9.25
N ALA A 17 6.10 7.78 8.15
CA ALA A 17 4.69 8.12 8.06
C ALA A 17 3.74 6.94 8.30
N ILE A 18 4.22 5.69 8.23
CA ILE A 18 3.42 4.48 8.43
C ILE A 18 4.07 3.61 9.50
N ASN A 19 3.25 3.22 10.48
CA ASN A 19 3.54 2.13 11.37
C ASN A 19 2.68 0.92 10.94
N LEU A 20 3.32 -0.21 10.67
CA LEU A 20 2.68 -1.45 10.24
C LEU A 20 2.93 -2.51 11.30
N THR A 21 1.87 -3.06 11.88
CA THR A 21 1.95 -4.07 12.93
C THR A 21 1.04 -5.25 12.63
N ILE A 22 1.44 -6.44 13.09
CA ILE A 22 0.62 -7.66 13.04
C ILE A 22 0.37 -8.16 14.47
N ASP A 23 -0.89 -8.41 14.78
CA ASP A 23 -1.33 -9.14 15.95
C ASP A 23 -1.59 -10.59 15.55
N GLN A 24 -0.69 -11.48 15.96
CA GLN A 24 -0.80 -12.91 15.66
C GLN A 24 -1.81 -13.63 16.54
N GLU A 25 -2.18 -13.08 17.69
CA GLU A 25 -3.17 -13.69 18.59
C GLU A 25 -4.60 -13.42 18.10
N ASN A 26 -4.83 -12.21 17.58
CA ASN A 26 -6.14 -11.80 17.07
C ASN A 26 -6.26 -11.93 15.54
N TYR A 27 -5.19 -12.33 14.85
CA TYR A 27 -5.11 -12.41 13.38
C TYR A 27 -5.44 -11.07 12.72
N GLN A 28 -4.80 -10.00 13.18
CA GLN A 28 -5.05 -8.64 12.72
C GLN A 28 -3.81 -8.02 12.13
N VAL A 29 -3.99 -7.22 11.08
CA VAL A 29 -2.97 -6.32 10.54
C VAL A 29 -3.43 -4.89 10.77
N GLU A 30 -2.63 -4.11 11.47
CA GLU A 30 -2.89 -2.69 11.72
C GLU A 30 -1.91 -1.84 10.90
N ILE A 31 -2.47 -0.85 10.20
CA ILE A 31 -1.74 0.19 9.49
C ILE A 31 -2.10 1.52 10.15
N GLU A 32 -1.15 2.12 10.84
CA GLU A 32 -1.29 3.42 11.48
C GLU A 32 -0.55 4.48 10.65
N ILE A 33 -1.28 5.54 10.26
CA ILE A 33 -0.74 6.66 9.49
C ILE A 33 -0.34 7.76 10.48
N LEU A 34 0.96 7.90 10.70
CA LEU A 34 1.55 8.88 11.61
C LEU A 34 1.64 10.28 10.98
N ASP A 35 1.83 10.35 9.65
CA ASP A 35 1.89 11.61 8.91
C ASP A 35 0.99 11.55 7.65
N LYS A 36 -0.23 12.03 7.82
CA LYS A 36 -1.25 12.01 6.77
C LYS A 36 -0.91 12.91 5.58
N GLU A 37 -0.32 14.08 5.83
CA GLU A 37 0.05 15.00 4.75
C GLU A 37 1.13 14.39 3.85
N LEU A 38 2.07 13.66 4.45
CA LEU A 38 3.10 12.95 3.71
C LEU A 38 2.51 11.82 2.87
N ILE A 39 1.61 11.01 3.46
CA ILE A 39 0.93 9.93 2.74
C ILE A 39 0.07 10.45 1.59
N ASP A 40 -0.68 11.53 1.80
CA ASP A 40 -1.52 12.11 0.77
C ASP A 40 -0.68 12.65 -0.40
N LYS A 41 0.50 13.24 -0.11
CA LYS A 41 1.46 13.69 -1.12
C LYS A 41 2.09 12.52 -1.90
N GLN A 42 2.47 11.44 -1.22
CA GLN A 42 3.19 10.32 -1.84
C GLN A 42 2.26 9.36 -2.60
N LEU A 43 1.07 9.07 -2.06
CA LEU A 43 0.14 8.12 -2.67
C LEU A 43 -0.82 8.76 -3.66
N SER A 44 -0.91 10.11 -3.74
CA SER A 44 -1.57 10.94 -4.78
C SER A 44 -2.96 10.47 -5.25
N GLY A 45 -3.62 9.61 -4.47
CA GLY A 45 -4.81 8.88 -4.86
C GLY A 45 -5.21 8.00 -3.69
N ASN A 46 -6.52 7.89 -3.48
CA ASN A 46 -7.19 7.31 -2.31
C ASN A 46 -6.94 5.80 -2.08
N LEU A 47 -5.79 5.25 -2.50
CA LEU A 47 -5.43 3.83 -2.55
C LEU A 47 -5.68 3.08 -1.24
N ILE A 48 -5.45 3.73 -0.10
CA ILE A 48 -5.67 3.15 1.23
C ILE A 48 -6.72 3.90 2.05
N GLN A 49 -7.39 4.90 1.49
CA GLN A 49 -8.31 5.78 2.23
C GLN A 49 -9.75 5.24 2.33
N SER A 50 -10.06 4.18 1.58
CA SER A 50 -11.38 3.54 1.63
C SER A 50 -11.26 2.02 1.61
N GLU A 51 -12.25 1.34 2.20
CA GLU A 51 -12.36 -0.12 2.16
C GLU A 51 -12.35 -0.64 0.73
N ALA A 52 -13.11 0.00 -0.17
CA ALA A 52 -13.18 -0.41 -1.57
C ALA A 52 -11.82 -0.31 -2.27
N SER A 53 -11.05 0.75 -2.02
CA SER A 53 -9.71 0.93 -2.59
C SER A 53 -8.73 -0.13 -2.06
N LEU A 54 -8.78 -0.42 -0.75
CA LEU A 54 -7.97 -1.47 -0.14
C LEU A 54 -8.33 -2.85 -0.69
N GLN A 55 -9.62 -3.17 -0.82
CA GLN A 55 -10.06 -4.42 -1.43
C GLN A 55 -9.61 -4.55 -2.88
N GLN A 56 -9.65 -3.46 -3.67
CA GLN A 56 -9.14 -3.45 -5.04
C GLN A 56 -7.62 -3.65 -5.09
N LEU A 57 -6.88 -3.02 -4.18
CA LEU A 57 -5.44 -3.18 -4.06
C LEU A 57 -5.08 -4.64 -3.75
N LEU A 58 -5.73 -5.24 -2.75
CA LEU A 58 -5.52 -6.63 -2.37
C LEU A 58 -5.86 -7.57 -3.54
N LYS A 59 -7.01 -7.38 -4.18
CA LYS A 59 -7.40 -8.15 -5.38
C LYS A 59 -6.45 -7.97 -6.56
N GLY A 60 -5.77 -6.83 -6.67
CA GLY A 60 -4.81 -6.56 -7.74
C GLY A 60 -3.47 -7.28 -7.54
N TYR A 61 -2.95 -7.29 -6.31
CA TYR A 61 -1.55 -7.65 -6.05
C TYR A 61 -1.34 -8.90 -5.18
N VAL A 62 -2.33 -9.32 -4.41
CA VAL A 62 -2.26 -10.56 -3.64
C VAL A 62 -2.66 -11.71 -4.55
N GLU A 63 -1.80 -12.72 -4.71
CA GLU A 63 -2.07 -13.86 -5.60
C GLU A 63 -3.28 -14.67 -5.14
N ASP A 64 -3.40 -14.89 -3.82
CA ASP A 64 -4.53 -15.58 -3.23
C ASP A 64 -5.77 -14.68 -3.19
N LYS A 65 -6.77 -15.01 -4.01
CA LYS A 65 -8.04 -14.27 -4.12
C LYS A 65 -9.08 -14.71 -3.11
N THR A 66 -8.79 -15.73 -2.30
CA THR A 66 -9.69 -16.22 -1.25
C THR A 66 -9.56 -15.40 0.03
N ILE A 67 -8.44 -14.70 0.20
CA ILE A 67 -8.19 -13.81 1.33
C ILE A 67 -9.12 -12.59 1.24
N ASN A 68 -10.03 -12.48 2.21
CA ASN A 68 -11.01 -11.40 2.27
C ASN A 68 -11.08 -10.81 3.68
N PRO A 69 -10.20 -9.83 4.01
CA PRO A 69 -10.21 -9.21 5.33
C PRO A 69 -11.48 -8.41 5.57
N LYS A 70 -11.91 -8.38 6.82
CA LYS A 70 -12.82 -7.35 7.30
C LYS A 70 -12.01 -6.09 7.56
N ILE A 71 -12.35 -5.00 6.88
CA ILE A 71 -11.58 -3.75 6.94
C ILE A 71 -12.32 -2.74 7.82
N THR A 72 -11.64 -2.19 8.82
CA THR A 72 -12.15 -1.11 9.66
C THR A 72 -11.24 0.10 9.52
N ILE A 73 -11.75 1.23 9.03
CA ILE A 73 -10.99 2.48 8.88
C ILE A 73 -11.46 3.46 9.96
N ASN A 74 -10.55 3.80 10.87
CA ASN A 74 -10.76 4.86 11.84
C ASN A 74 -10.06 6.14 11.36
N GLN A 75 -10.85 7.09 10.86
CA GLN A 75 -10.35 8.37 10.35
C GLN A 75 -9.91 9.33 11.46
N GLU A 76 -10.42 9.17 12.69
CA GLU A 76 -10.03 10.02 13.83
C GLU A 76 -8.62 9.68 14.31
N THR A 77 -8.29 8.39 14.34
CA THR A 77 -6.97 7.90 14.74
C THR A 77 -6.04 7.64 13.56
N ASN A 78 -6.50 7.84 12.33
CA ASN A 78 -5.80 7.47 11.09
C ASN A 78 -5.28 6.03 11.10
N ARG A 79 -6.10 5.10 11.59
CA ARG A 79 -5.78 3.66 11.65
C ARG A 79 -6.66 2.85 10.72
N ILE A 80 -6.06 1.84 10.11
CA ILE A 80 -6.74 0.86 9.28
C ILE A 80 -6.46 -0.49 9.92
N LEU A 81 -7.53 -1.18 10.33
CA LEU A 81 -7.47 -2.53 10.88
C LEU A 81 -8.01 -3.51 9.84
N LEU A 82 -7.28 -4.61 9.66
CA LEU A 82 -7.63 -5.71 8.78
C LEU A 82 -7.75 -6.97 9.63
N ASP A 83 -8.97 -7.47 9.82
CA ASP A 83 -9.24 -8.69 10.58
C ASP A 83 -9.33 -9.90 9.63
N PHE A 84 -8.78 -11.04 10.06
CA PHE A 84 -8.76 -12.29 9.30
C PHE A 84 -9.30 -13.47 10.12
N ASP A 85 -9.77 -14.51 9.42
CA ASP A 85 -10.25 -15.74 10.06
C ASP A 85 -9.11 -16.69 10.47
N ASN A 86 -7.89 -16.46 9.97
CA ASN A 86 -6.73 -17.30 10.27
C ASN A 86 -5.41 -16.51 10.20
N GLN A 87 -4.40 -17.05 10.89
CA GLN A 87 -3.07 -16.45 10.99
C GLN A 87 -2.31 -16.40 9.66
N GLN A 88 -2.52 -17.39 8.78
CA GLN A 88 -1.79 -17.48 7.51
C GLN A 88 -2.16 -16.31 6.58
N ASP A 89 -3.44 -15.96 6.53
CA ASP A 89 -3.94 -14.83 5.75
C ASP A 89 -3.44 -13.51 6.32
N ALA A 90 -3.52 -13.33 7.64
CA ALA A 90 -2.97 -12.16 8.32
C ALA A 90 -1.48 -11.97 8.01
N GLN A 91 -0.68 -13.04 8.09
CA GLN A 91 0.75 -12.99 7.77
C GLN A 91 1.01 -12.68 6.28
N THR A 92 0.21 -13.26 5.38
CA THR A 92 0.31 -13.02 3.94
C THR A 92 0.05 -11.55 3.62
N ILE A 93 -0.99 -10.97 4.22
CA ILE A 93 -1.33 -9.55 4.01
C ILE A 93 -0.35 -8.62 4.69
N TYR A 94 0.15 -8.95 5.88
CA TYR A 94 1.22 -8.19 6.53
C TYR A 94 2.46 -8.12 5.62
N ASN A 95 2.93 -9.26 5.12
CA ASN A 95 4.09 -9.33 4.22
C ASN A 95 3.85 -8.56 2.91
N PHE A 96 2.61 -8.57 2.42
CA PHE A 96 2.22 -7.75 1.26
C PHE A 96 2.38 -6.25 1.57
N PHE A 97 1.81 -5.76 2.67
CA PHE A 97 1.90 -4.34 3.02
C PHE A 97 3.33 -3.90 3.37
N GLU A 98 4.13 -4.78 3.96
CA GLU A 98 5.55 -4.53 4.20
C GLU A 98 6.29 -4.30 2.87
N LYS A 99 6.07 -5.18 1.87
CA LYS A 99 6.63 -5.03 0.52
C LYS A 99 6.02 -3.85 -0.25
N PHE A 100 4.77 -3.51 0.03
CA PHE A 100 4.06 -2.38 -0.58
C PHE A 100 4.66 -1.06 -0.13
N PHE A 101 4.73 -0.82 1.18
CA PHE A 101 5.19 0.45 1.73
C PHE A 101 6.71 0.59 1.76
N PHE A 102 7.44 -0.49 2.02
CA PHE A 102 8.88 -0.44 2.30
C PHE A 102 9.73 -1.20 1.29
N GLY A 103 9.09 -2.03 0.44
CA GLY A 103 9.74 -2.74 -0.65
C GLY A 103 9.59 -2.02 -2.00
N ASP A 104 9.56 -2.81 -3.07
CA ASP A 104 9.57 -2.30 -4.43
C ASP A 104 8.20 -2.33 -5.12
N ILE A 105 7.13 -2.79 -4.46
CA ILE A 105 5.80 -2.89 -5.12
C ILE A 105 5.25 -1.49 -5.44
N LEU A 106 5.31 -0.54 -4.51
CA LEU A 106 4.88 0.86 -4.78
C LEU A 106 5.69 1.49 -5.91
N LYS A 107 7.01 1.29 -5.90
CA LYS A 107 7.91 1.70 -6.97
C LYS A 107 7.47 1.11 -8.31
N THR A 108 7.26 -0.20 -8.36
CA THR A 108 6.88 -0.94 -9.57
C THR A 108 5.52 -0.47 -10.10
N MET A 109 4.55 -0.22 -9.22
CA MET A 109 3.24 0.30 -9.60
C MET A 109 3.35 1.69 -10.23
N ILE A 110 4.12 2.58 -9.62
CA ILE A 110 4.31 3.93 -10.15
C ILE A 110 5.12 3.90 -11.45
N GLU A 111 6.19 3.11 -11.52
CA GLU A 111 6.98 2.91 -12.75
C GLU A 111 6.15 2.28 -13.87
N ALA A 112 5.23 1.36 -13.57
CA ALA A 112 4.30 0.79 -14.54
C ALA A 112 3.29 1.82 -15.03
N LEU A 113 2.77 2.69 -14.15
CA LEU A 113 1.90 3.80 -14.55
C LEU A 113 2.66 4.77 -15.46
N PHE A 114 3.83 5.26 -15.06
CA PHE A 114 4.65 6.15 -15.88
C PHE A 114 5.22 5.47 -17.14
N GLY A 115 5.45 4.16 -17.12
CA GLY A 115 5.88 3.37 -18.28
C GLY A 115 4.76 3.12 -19.27
N ALA A 116 3.53 2.89 -18.81
CA ALA A 116 2.35 2.81 -19.65
C ALA A 116 2.01 4.17 -20.28
N PHE A 117 2.16 5.27 -19.53
CA PHE A 117 2.01 6.63 -20.06
C PHE A 117 3.23 7.05 -20.92
N GLY A 118 4.43 6.56 -20.63
CA GLY A 118 5.66 6.79 -21.41
C GLY A 118 5.71 5.98 -22.71
N GLY A 119 4.98 4.86 -22.80
CA GLY A 119 4.78 4.09 -24.02
C GLY A 119 3.76 4.69 -24.98
N MET A 120 2.85 5.57 -24.51
CA MET A 120 1.98 6.37 -25.38
C MET A 120 2.64 7.69 -25.85
N TYR A 121 3.73 8.12 -25.20
CA TYR A 121 4.59 9.23 -25.64
C TYR A 121 5.96 8.75 -26.15
N GLY A 122 6.10 7.44 -26.38
CA GLY A 122 7.11 6.88 -27.27
C GLY A 122 6.57 6.99 -28.68
N SER A 123 6.64 8.20 -29.23
CA SER A 123 6.46 8.45 -30.65
C SER A 123 7.28 7.46 -31.48
N ASP A 124 6.68 7.09 -32.61
CA ASP A 124 7.36 6.83 -33.87
C ASP A 124 8.88 7.05 -33.84
N GLY A 125 9.59 5.93 -34.03
CA GLY A 125 10.92 5.88 -34.60
C GLY A 125 10.95 4.74 -35.60
#